data_AF-A0A973JWP6-F1
#
_entry.id   AF-A0A973JWP6-F1
#
_cell.length_a   1.000
_cell.length_b   1.000
_cell.length_c   1.000
_cell.angle_alpha   90.00
_cell.angle_beta   90.00
_cell.angle_gamma   90.00
#
_symmetry.space_group_name_H-M   'P 1'
#
loop_
_entity.id
_entity.type
_entity.pdbx_description
1 polymer ?
#
loop_
_entity_poly.entity_id
_entity_poly.type
_entity_poly.pdbx_seq_one_letter_code
_entity_poly.pdbx_strand_id
1 'polypeptide(L)'
;AQDVLRSSYTFDIPGLSLKKHTERELEAGLRANFERFLQELGPDFYIRDTQRQILVDGQYHTIDLELYHRGIPAIIIVELKVEPMKAQDVGQLNSYVNWYAEHVPRYTWEQLPVGLLICQSVGDEEVRYALGGLEQRIFVAHYRLQLPGEQDIAAYLRRQRRAAENSEPEPPAPDM
;
A
#
# COMPACT_ATOMS: atom_id res chain seq x y z
N ALA A 1 -17.65 -16.89 11.93
CA ALA A 1 -17.73 -15.92 10.81
C ALA A 1 -16.52 -14.97 10.82
N GLN A 2 -15.33 -15.46 11.19
CA GLN A 2 -14.20 -14.63 11.64
C GLN A 2 -12.97 -14.78 10.72
N ASP A 3 -13.18 -15.31 9.50
CA ASP A 3 -12.12 -15.88 8.66
C ASP A 3 -12.20 -15.41 7.19
N VAL A 4 -12.74 -14.21 6.97
CA VAL A 4 -12.90 -13.64 5.62
C VAL A 4 -11.78 -12.65 5.28
N LEU A 5 -11.21 -11.99 6.31
CA LEU A 5 -10.03 -11.15 6.17
C LEU A 5 -8.80 -11.92 6.66
N ARG A 6 -7.94 -12.37 5.75
CA ARG A 6 -6.68 -13.01 6.13
C ARG A 6 -5.77 -11.95 6.75
N SER A 7 -5.11 -12.32 7.85
CA SER A 7 -4.06 -11.50 8.49
C SER A 7 -2.83 -11.29 7.60
N SER A 8 -2.74 -12.00 6.48
CA SER A 8 -1.78 -11.73 5.42
C SER A 8 -2.41 -11.99 4.05
N TYR A 9 -2.34 -10.98 3.21
CA TYR A 9 -2.53 -11.13 1.77
C TYR A 9 -1.18 -10.91 1.13
N THR A 10 -0.77 -11.79 0.22
CA THR A 10 0.41 -11.62 -0.61
C THR A 10 -0.07 -11.36 -2.03
N PHE A 11 0.30 -10.20 -2.57
CA PHE A 11 -0.07 -9.79 -3.93
C PHE A 11 1.13 -9.85 -4.86
N ASP A 12 0.91 -10.30 -6.09
CA ASP A 12 1.90 -10.36 -7.17
C ASP A 12 1.61 -9.23 -8.17
N ILE A 13 2.24 -8.07 -7.99
CA ILE A 13 1.99 -6.90 -8.85
C ILE A 13 2.99 -6.90 -10.03
N PRO A 14 2.57 -7.24 -11.27
CA PRO A 14 3.47 -7.26 -12.42
C PRO A 14 3.86 -5.84 -12.87
N GLY A 15 5.12 -5.65 -13.24
CA GLY A 15 5.63 -4.37 -13.77
C GLY A 15 6.15 -3.37 -12.73
N LEU A 16 6.04 -3.69 -11.44
CA LEU A 16 6.75 -2.97 -10.38
C LEU A 16 8.16 -3.58 -10.22
N SER A 17 9.17 -2.87 -10.71
CA SER A 17 10.57 -3.32 -10.67
C SER A 17 11.16 -3.28 -9.25
N LEU A 18 12.28 -3.96 -8.99
CA LEU A 18 13.03 -3.87 -7.71
C LEU A 18 13.67 -2.49 -7.43
N LYS A 19 13.33 -1.44 -8.18
CA LYS A 19 13.86 -0.10 -7.92
C LYS A 19 13.16 0.51 -6.71
N LYS A 20 13.84 1.44 -6.02
CA LYS A 20 13.17 2.30 -5.03
C LYS A 20 12.08 3.07 -5.76
N HIS A 21 10.83 2.76 -5.46
CA HIS A 21 9.68 3.46 -5.99
C HIS A 21 9.24 4.53 -5.01
N THR A 22 8.85 5.68 -5.53
CA THR A 22 8.11 6.66 -4.71
C THR A 22 6.69 6.15 -4.46
N GLU A 23 6.03 6.60 -3.40
CA GLU A 23 4.62 6.28 -3.10
C GLU A 23 3.73 6.50 -4.34
N ARG A 24 3.95 7.61 -5.05
CA ARG A 24 3.26 7.98 -6.29
C ARG A 24 3.51 7.02 -7.47
N GLU A 25 4.68 6.40 -7.54
CA GLU A 25 5.00 5.38 -8.56
C GLU A 25 4.38 4.02 -8.24
N LEU A 26 4.37 3.62 -6.96
CA LEU A 26 3.64 2.43 -6.52
C LEU A 26 2.15 2.60 -6.80
N GLU A 27 1.61 3.76 -6.46
CA GLU A 27 0.22 4.12 -6.71
C GLU A 27 -0.11 4.08 -8.21
N ALA A 28 0.77 4.59 -9.08
CA ALA A 28 0.60 4.48 -10.54
C ALA A 28 0.71 3.02 -11.05
N GLY A 29 1.62 2.22 -10.48
CA GLY A 29 1.79 0.80 -10.83
C GLY A 29 0.63 -0.07 -10.34
N LEU A 30 0.10 0.21 -9.15
CA LEU A 30 -1.14 -0.37 -8.64
C LEU A 30 -2.32 0.06 -9.49
N ARG A 31 -2.37 1.31 -10.00
CA ARG A 31 -3.39 1.72 -10.98
C ARG A 31 -3.34 0.99 -12.30
N ALA A 32 -2.14 0.83 -12.86
CA ALA A 32 -1.97 0.06 -14.09
C ALA A 32 -2.39 -1.41 -13.92
N ASN A 33 -2.36 -1.92 -12.67
CA ASN A 33 -2.67 -3.30 -12.33
C ASN A 33 -3.90 -3.43 -11.40
N PHE A 34 -4.75 -2.40 -11.30
CA PHE A 34 -5.73 -2.30 -10.21
C PHE A 34 -6.80 -3.39 -10.33
N GLU A 35 -7.19 -3.70 -11.56
CA GLU A 35 -8.10 -4.81 -11.87
C GLU A 35 -7.55 -6.16 -11.39
N ARG A 36 -6.25 -6.40 -11.58
CA ARG A 36 -5.59 -7.64 -11.13
C ARG A 36 -5.45 -7.67 -9.61
N PHE A 37 -5.05 -6.55 -9.02
CA PHE A 37 -4.95 -6.41 -7.57
C PHE A 37 -6.30 -6.69 -6.86
N LEU A 38 -7.41 -6.19 -7.40
CA LEU A 38 -8.74 -6.48 -6.87
C LEU A 38 -9.14 -7.95 -7.07
N GLN A 39 -8.79 -8.55 -8.21
CA GLN A 39 -9.00 -9.98 -8.42
C GLN A 39 -8.24 -10.84 -7.39
N GLU A 40 -7.03 -10.43 -7.01
CA GLU A 40 -6.23 -11.12 -5.98
C GLU A 40 -6.77 -10.89 -4.56
N LEU A 41 -7.31 -9.70 -4.26
CA LEU A 41 -8.01 -9.42 -2.99
C LEU A 41 -9.22 -10.33 -2.79
N GLY A 42 -9.96 -10.59 -3.88
CA GLY A 42 -11.06 -11.54 -3.91
C GLY A 42 -12.28 -11.01 -4.67
N PRO A 43 -13.20 -11.90 -5.05
CA PRO A 43 -14.31 -11.58 -5.96
C PRO A 43 -15.37 -10.65 -5.35
N ASP A 44 -15.35 -10.43 -4.03
CA ASP A 44 -16.35 -9.62 -3.33
C ASP A 44 -15.92 -8.16 -3.12
N PHE A 45 -14.74 -7.76 -3.61
CA PHE A 45 -14.28 -6.36 -3.57
C PHE A 45 -14.72 -5.57 -4.80
N TYR A 46 -15.21 -4.35 -4.57
CA TYR A 46 -15.63 -3.41 -5.60
C TYR A 46 -15.04 -2.03 -5.32
N ILE A 47 -14.51 -1.35 -6.34
CA ILE A 47 -14.06 0.05 -6.19
C ILE A 47 -15.28 0.95 -6.09
N ARG A 48 -15.31 1.81 -5.08
CA ARG A 48 -16.22 2.95 -4.99
C ARG A 48 -15.55 4.24 -5.44
N ASP A 49 -14.30 4.46 -5.05
CA ASP A 49 -13.54 5.66 -5.37
C ASP A 49 -12.03 5.43 -5.27
N THR A 50 -11.23 6.33 -5.86
CA THR A 50 -9.76 6.31 -5.76
C THR A 50 -9.27 7.73 -5.54
N GLN A 51 -8.19 7.91 -4.77
CA GLN A 51 -7.62 9.23 -4.49
C GLN A 51 -8.64 10.21 -3.92
N ARG A 52 -9.48 9.70 -3.03
CA ARG A 52 -10.57 10.47 -2.47
C ARG A 52 -10.03 11.46 -1.46
N GLN A 53 -10.41 12.73 -1.64
CA GLN A 53 -10.08 13.77 -0.67
C GLN A 53 -11.14 13.83 0.42
N ILE A 54 -10.69 13.82 1.67
CA ILE A 54 -11.49 14.15 2.84
C ILE A 54 -10.95 15.42 3.49
N LEU A 55 -11.82 16.16 4.17
CA LEU A 55 -11.45 17.36 4.90
C LEU A 55 -11.53 17.09 6.40
N VAL A 56 -10.40 17.23 7.08
CA VAL A 56 -10.27 17.09 8.54
C VAL A 56 -9.58 18.34 9.06
N ASP A 57 -10.22 19.08 9.96
CA ASP A 57 -9.70 20.32 10.54
C ASP A 57 -9.18 21.34 9.50
N GLY A 58 -9.87 21.44 8.36
CA GLY A 58 -9.51 22.35 7.28
C GLY A 58 -8.33 21.89 6.43
N GLN A 59 -7.80 20.68 6.66
CA GLN A 59 -6.74 20.06 5.86
C GLN A 59 -7.30 18.96 4.99
N TYR A 60 -6.87 18.94 3.72
CA TYR A 60 -7.21 17.86 2.81
C TYR A 60 -6.29 16.66 3.03
N HIS A 61 -6.90 15.51 3.25
CA HIS A 61 -6.23 14.22 3.29
C HIS A 61 -6.70 13.38 2.11
N THR A 62 -5.79 12.63 1.51
CA THR A 62 -6.09 11.76 0.37
C THR A 62 -6.12 10.31 0.84
N ILE A 63 -7.20 9.62 0.52
CA ILE A 63 -7.36 8.17 0.70
C ILE A 63 -7.03 7.49 -0.63
N ASP A 64 -6.17 6.49 -0.60
CA ASP A 64 -5.74 5.82 -1.82
C ASP A 64 -6.88 5.10 -2.53
N LEU A 65 -7.63 4.27 -1.78
CA LEU A 65 -8.80 3.56 -2.30
C LEU A 65 -9.96 3.56 -1.30
N GLU A 66 -11.16 3.72 -1.84
CA GLU A 66 -12.41 3.39 -1.19
C GLU A 66 -13.00 2.17 -1.88
N LEU A 67 -13.02 1.03 -1.19
CA LEU A 67 -13.63 -0.20 -1.68
C LEU A 67 -14.93 -0.52 -0.94
N TYR A 68 -15.72 -1.42 -1.51
CA TYR A 68 -16.84 -2.08 -0.84
C TYR A 68 -16.62 -3.58 -0.85
N HIS A 69 -16.83 -4.24 0.29
CA HIS A 69 -16.80 -5.69 0.36
C HIS A 69 -18.22 -6.25 0.47
N ARG A 70 -18.65 -7.10 -0.46
CA ARG A 70 -20.02 -7.63 -0.48
C ARG A 70 -20.27 -8.71 0.58
N GLY A 71 -19.29 -9.58 0.84
CA GLY A 71 -19.41 -10.65 1.83
C GLY A 71 -19.39 -10.16 3.29
N ILE A 72 -18.84 -8.97 3.51
CA ILE A 72 -18.83 -8.22 4.77
C ILE A 72 -19.32 -6.82 4.38
N PRO A 73 -20.64 -6.59 4.28
CA PRO A 73 -21.21 -5.36 3.71
C PRO A 73 -20.65 -4.11 4.40
N ALA A 74 -19.55 -3.57 3.90
CA ALA A 74 -18.77 -2.54 4.58
C ALA A 74 -17.92 -1.78 3.57
N ILE A 75 -17.72 -0.50 3.85
CA ILE A 75 -16.73 0.31 3.16
C ILE A 75 -15.35 -0.05 3.70
N ILE A 76 -14.42 -0.34 2.81
CA ILE A 76 -13.02 -0.64 3.13
C ILE A 76 -12.17 0.53 2.68
N ILE A 77 -11.52 1.20 3.63
CA ILE A 77 -10.58 2.29 3.40
C ILE A 77 -9.20 1.69 3.27
N VAL A 78 -8.54 1.90 2.14
CA VAL A 78 -7.21 1.35 1.89
C VAL A 78 -6.16 2.44 1.88
N GLU A 79 -5.08 2.20 2.60
CA GLU A 79 -3.86 3.01 2.59
C GLU A 79 -2.71 2.16 2.04
N LEU A 80 -1.93 2.71 1.12
CA LEU A 80 -0.81 2.02 0.46
C LEU A 80 0.51 2.61 0.92
N LYS A 81 1.49 1.76 1.27
CA LYS A 81 2.84 2.19 1.66
C LYS A 81 3.93 1.42 0.92
N VAL A 82 4.86 2.16 0.33
CA VAL A 82 6.08 1.58 -0.30
C VAL A 82 7.14 1.14 0.70
N GLU A 83 7.03 1.62 1.94
CA GLU A 83 7.94 1.32 3.04
C GLU A 83 7.33 0.27 3.98
N PRO A 84 8.13 -0.32 4.88
CA PRO A 84 7.59 -1.07 6.00
C PRO A 84 6.60 -0.25 6.82
N MET A 85 5.57 -0.91 7.33
CA MET A 85 4.55 -0.29 8.19
C MET A 85 5.18 0.46 9.37
N LYS A 86 4.68 1.67 9.64
CA LYS A 86 4.99 2.48 10.83
C LYS A 86 3.72 2.70 11.65
N ALA A 87 3.84 2.82 12.98
CA ALA A 87 2.68 3.08 13.84
C ALA A 87 1.85 4.32 13.43
N GLN A 88 2.50 5.32 12.84
CA GLN A 88 1.82 6.50 12.29
C GLN A 88 0.82 6.16 11.18
N ASP A 89 1.12 5.18 10.34
CA ASP A 89 0.25 4.76 9.22
C ASP A 89 -1.07 4.19 9.76
N VAL A 90 -1.00 3.40 10.84
CA VAL A 90 -2.18 2.85 11.53
C VAL A 90 -3.01 3.99 12.14
N GLY A 91 -2.37 4.97 12.76
CA GLY A 91 -3.05 6.16 13.30
C GLY A 91 -3.77 6.97 12.23
N GLN A 92 -3.12 7.19 11.08
CA GLN A 92 -3.69 7.86 9.93
C GLN A 92 -4.90 7.09 9.38
N LEU A 93 -4.77 5.79 9.12
CA LEU A 93 -5.85 4.96 8.62
C LEU A 93 -7.03 4.88 9.61
N ASN A 94 -6.76 4.81 10.91
CA ASN A 94 -7.80 4.88 11.95
C ASN A 94 -8.58 6.19 11.89
N SER A 95 -7.89 7.32 11.65
CA SER A 95 -8.56 8.62 11.51
C SER A 95 -9.54 8.62 10.33
N TYR A 96 -9.18 7.98 9.21
CA TYR A 96 -10.03 7.89 8.02
C TYR A 96 -11.24 6.99 8.26
N VAL A 97 -11.04 5.83 8.89
CA VAL A 97 -12.12 4.91 9.27
C VAL A 97 -13.14 5.62 10.17
N ASN A 98 -12.68 6.40 11.15
CA ASN A 98 -13.57 7.15 12.04
C ASN A 98 -14.30 8.28 11.31
N TRP A 99 -13.60 9.04 10.46
CA TRP A 99 -14.23 10.07 9.63
C TRP A 99 -15.37 9.49 8.79
N TYR A 100 -15.17 8.32 8.15
CA TYR A 100 -16.22 7.62 7.40
C TYR A 100 -17.37 7.17 8.27
N ALA A 101 -17.08 6.64 9.47
CA ALA A 101 -18.11 6.16 10.38
C ALA A 101 -19.07 7.29 10.80
N GLU A 102 -18.59 8.53 10.85
CA GLU A 102 -19.34 9.72 11.24
C GLU A 102 -20.00 10.44 10.05
N HIS A 103 -19.32 10.54 8.90
CA HIS A 103 -19.73 11.43 7.80
C HIS A 103 -20.37 10.71 6.62
N VAL A 104 -20.18 9.40 6.47
CA VAL A 104 -20.72 8.63 5.35
C VAL A 104 -21.94 7.84 5.81
N PRO A 105 -23.14 8.09 5.24
CA PRO A 105 -24.33 7.33 5.55
C PRO A 105 -24.12 5.85 5.23
N ARG A 106 -24.65 5.00 6.11
CA ARG A 106 -24.62 3.54 5.96
C ARG A 106 -26.03 2.99 6.01
N TYR A 107 -26.25 1.94 5.24
CA TYR A 107 -27.48 1.17 5.37
C TYR A 107 -27.50 0.36 6.68
N THR A 108 -28.68 -0.04 7.13
CA THR A 108 -28.85 -0.75 8.41
C THR A 108 -28.20 -2.13 8.42
N TRP A 109 -28.00 -2.74 7.26
CA TRP A 109 -27.32 -4.02 7.09
C TRP A 109 -25.80 -3.88 6.90
N GLU A 110 -25.29 -2.65 6.75
CA GLU A 110 -23.87 -2.41 6.58
C GLU A 110 -23.14 -2.35 7.92
N GLN A 111 -21.98 -2.99 7.97
CA GLN A 111 -21.07 -2.92 9.09
C GLN A 111 -20.35 -1.56 9.12
N LEU A 112 -19.60 -1.36 10.19
CA LEU A 112 -18.72 -0.21 10.32
C LEU A 112 -17.63 -0.24 9.25
N PRO A 113 -17.13 0.92 8.81
CA PRO A 113 -16.00 0.97 7.90
C PRO A 113 -14.79 0.25 8.49
N VAL A 114 -13.99 -0.34 7.61
CA VAL A 114 -12.80 -1.12 7.95
C VAL A 114 -11.59 -0.49 7.25
N GLY A 115 -10.47 -0.41 7.95
CA GLY A 115 -9.18 -0.01 7.39
C GLY A 115 -8.39 -1.21 6.90
N LEU A 116 -7.77 -1.08 5.74
CA LEU A 116 -6.80 -2.03 5.20
C LEU A 116 -5.51 -1.29 4.85
N LEU A 117 -4.46 -1.48 5.65
CA LEU A 117 -3.13 -0.95 5.36
C LEU A 117 -2.34 -1.97 4.56
N ILE A 118 -1.85 -1.60 3.38
CA ILE A 118 -1.07 -2.48 2.52
C ILE A 118 0.32 -1.90 2.35
N CYS A 119 1.33 -2.61 2.84
CA CYS A 119 2.72 -2.12 2.87
C CYS A 119 3.70 -3.11 2.23
N GLN A 120 4.96 -2.69 2.03
CA GLN A 120 5.97 -3.57 1.42
C GLN A 120 6.34 -4.75 2.35
N SER A 121 6.41 -4.51 3.65
CA SER A 121 6.78 -5.52 4.64
C SER A 121 6.25 -5.16 6.01
N VAL A 122 6.05 -6.17 6.84
CA VAL A 122 5.43 -6.06 8.14
C VAL A 122 6.30 -6.74 9.18
N GLY A 123 6.56 -6.07 10.31
CA GLY A 123 7.14 -6.68 11.51
C GLY A 123 6.05 -7.03 12.51
N ASP A 124 5.98 -8.28 12.95
CA ASP A 124 4.87 -8.79 13.79
C ASP A 124 4.72 -8.04 15.13
N GLU A 125 5.84 -7.67 15.78
CA GLU A 125 5.78 -6.90 17.02
C GLU A 125 5.29 -5.47 16.80
N GLU A 126 5.78 -4.81 15.76
CA GLU A 126 5.40 -3.43 15.40
C GLU A 126 3.91 -3.35 15.08
N VAL A 127 3.36 -4.31 14.33
CA VAL A 127 1.91 -4.40 14.07
C VAL A 127 1.12 -4.56 15.35
N ARG A 128 1.53 -5.49 16.22
CA ARG A 128 0.80 -5.76 17.45
C ARG A 128 0.73 -4.51 18.33
N TYR A 129 1.84 -3.79 18.48
CA TYR A 129 1.87 -2.57 19.27
C TYR A 129 1.14 -1.40 18.61
N ALA A 130 1.22 -1.27 17.28
CA ALA A 130 0.53 -0.22 16.54
C ALA A 130 -0.99 -0.40 16.52
N LEU A 131 -1.47 -1.64 16.40
CA LEU A 131 -2.91 -1.94 16.40
C LEU A 131 -3.53 -1.74 17.80
N GLY A 132 -2.88 -2.21 18.87
CA GLY A 132 -3.22 -1.84 20.25
C GLY A 132 -4.72 -1.78 20.59
N GLY A 133 -5.54 -2.75 20.12
CA GLY A 133 -7.00 -2.76 20.31
C GLY A 133 -7.84 -2.43 19.06
N LEU A 134 -7.21 -2.11 17.93
CA LEU A 134 -7.87 -1.79 16.65
C LEU A 134 -8.04 -3.01 15.73
N GLU A 135 -7.73 -4.23 16.18
CA GLU A 135 -7.64 -5.45 15.36
C GLU A 135 -8.98 -5.87 14.72
N GLN A 136 -10.10 -5.35 15.24
CA GLN A 136 -11.45 -5.59 14.72
C GLN A 136 -11.80 -4.65 13.55
N ARG A 137 -11.01 -3.59 13.36
CA ARG A 137 -11.32 -2.48 12.44
C ARG A 137 -10.20 -2.16 11.48
N ILE A 138 -8.94 -2.44 11.82
CA ILE A 138 -7.78 -2.18 10.96
C ILE A 138 -7.03 -3.48 10.73
N PHE A 139 -6.85 -3.79 9.46
CA PHE A 139 -6.11 -4.95 8.99
C PHE A 139 -4.84 -4.47 8.29
N VAL A 140 -3.77 -5.25 8.44
CA VAL A 140 -2.49 -4.97 7.79
C VAL A 140 -2.16 -6.13 6.85
N ALA A 141 -1.83 -5.79 5.60
CA ALA A 141 -1.42 -6.73 4.57
C ALA A 141 -0.08 -6.29 3.96
N HIS A 142 0.61 -7.21 3.28
CA HIS A 142 1.89 -6.90 2.63
C HIS A 142 1.96 -7.40 1.18
N TYR A 143 2.42 -6.58 0.26
CA TYR A 143 2.61 -7.02 -1.14
C TYR A 143 4.05 -7.51 -1.38
N ARG A 144 4.24 -8.40 -2.36
CA ARG A 144 5.58 -8.77 -2.83
C ARG A 144 5.81 -8.16 -4.20
N LEU A 145 6.91 -7.41 -4.33
CA LEU A 145 7.37 -6.94 -5.63
C LEU A 145 7.88 -8.16 -6.42
N GLN A 146 7.42 -8.34 -7.65
CA GLN A 146 8.00 -9.35 -8.53
C GLN A 146 9.46 -8.99 -8.85
N LEU A 147 10.32 -10.00 -8.87
CA LEU A 147 11.66 -9.83 -9.43
C LEU A 147 11.52 -9.50 -10.93
N PRO A 148 12.16 -8.43 -11.44
CA PRO A 148 12.22 -8.17 -12.87
C PRO A 148 12.81 -9.39 -13.59
N GLY A 149 12.37 -9.63 -14.83
CA GLY A 149 12.84 -10.79 -15.60
C GLY A 149 14.37 -10.79 -15.75
N GLU A 150 14.98 -11.96 -15.97
CA GLU A 150 16.44 -12.09 -16.11
C GLU A 150 17.03 -11.11 -17.14
N GLN A 151 16.30 -10.82 -18.21
CA GLN A 151 16.71 -9.88 -19.26
C GLN A 151 16.81 -8.44 -18.74
N ASP A 152 15.86 -8.01 -17.90
CA ASP A 152 15.83 -6.67 -17.29
C ASP A 152 16.92 -6.53 -16.23
N ILE A 153 17.14 -7.59 -15.42
CA ILE A 153 18.26 -7.65 -14.48
C ILE A 153 19.58 -7.54 -15.23
N ALA A 154 19.77 -8.32 -16.31
CA ALA A 154 20.97 -8.27 -17.14
C ALA A 154 21.15 -6.91 -17.83
N ALA A 155 20.08 -6.25 -18.25
CA ALA A 155 20.12 -4.91 -18.84
C ALA A 155 20.47 -3.83 -17.80
N TYR A 156 19.97 -3.95 -16.58
CA TYR A 156 20.29 -3.06 -15.46
C TYR A 156 21.75 -3.20 -15.02
N LEU A 157 22.24 -4.43 -14.83
CA LEU A 157 23.64 -4.70 -14.47
C LEU A 157 24.62 -4.19 -15.54
N ARG A 158 24.26 -4.34 -16.83
CA ARG A 158 25.05 -3.77 -17.94
C ARG A 158 25.12 -2.25 -17.90
N ARG A 159 24.01 -1.58 -17.57
CA ARG A 159 23.98 -0.11 -17.41
C ARG A 159 24.80 0.36 -16.21
N GLN A 160 24.70 -0.34 -15.08
CA GLN A 160 25.49 -0.07 -13.86
C GLN A 160 27.00 -0.19 -14.13
N ARG A 161 27.43 -1.26 -14.81
CA ARG A 161 28.84 -1.43 -15.19
C ARG A 161 29.34 -0.31 -16.10
N ARG A 162 28.57 0.06 -17.13
CA ARG A 162 28.92 1.18 -18.02
C ARG A 162 28.98 2.53 -17.29
N ALA A 163 28.11 2.76 -16.31
CA ALA A 163 28.13 3.98 -15.51
C ALA A 163 29.35 4.04 -14.59
N ALA A 164 29.76 2.91 -14.00
CA ALA A 164 30.98 2.81 -13.19
C ALA A 164 32.27 2.86 -14.04
N GLU A 165 32.23 2.38 -15.29
CA GLU A 165 33.33 2.49 -16.24
C GLU A 165 33.50 3.93 -16.78
N ASN A 166 32.41 4.69 -16.86
CA ASN A 166 32.41 6.08 -17.31
C ASN A 166 32.61 7.12 -16.19
N SER A 167 32.63 6.71 -14.91
CA SER A 167 33.11 7.58 -13.84
C SER A 167 34.64 7.51 -13.82
N GLU A 168 35.31 8.48 -14.46
CA GLU A 168 36.77 8.61 -14.35
C GLU A 168 37.16 8.78 -12.86
N PRO A 169 38.24 8.14 -12.39
CA PRO A 169 38.77 8.44 -11.07
C PRO A 169 39.21 9.90 -11.01
N GLU A 170 38.80 10.61 -9.97
CA GLU A 170 39.24 11.97 -9.69
C GLU A 170 40.79 11.99 -9.69
N PRO A 171 41.43 12.88 -10.47
CA PRO A 171 42.88 12.90 -10.57
C PRO A 171 43.48 13.11 -9.17
N PRO A 172 44.58 12.41 -8.84
CA PRO A 172 45.20 12.56 -7.52
C PRO A 172 45.54 14.02 -7.28
N ALA A 173 45.20 14.52 -6.09
CA ALA A 173 45.49 15.89 -5.69
C ALA A 173 46.98 16.19 -5.85
N PRO A 174 47.36 17.38 -6.34
CA PRO A 174 48.77 17.71 -6.55
C PRO A 174 49.54 17.67 -5.23
N ASP A 175 50.65 16.94 -5.22
CA ASP A 175 51.56 16.84 -4.08
C ASP A 175 52.05 18.25 -3.69
N MET A 176 51.92 18.60 -2.40
CA MET A 176 52.49 19.81 -1.80
C MET A 176 53.89 19.56 -1.25
#